data_AF-A0A8E3B838-F1
#
_entry.id   AF-A0A8E3B838-F1
#
_cell.length_a   1.000
_cell.length_b   1.000
_cell.length_c   1.000
_cell.angle_alpha   90.00
_cell.angle_beta   90.00
_cell.angle_gamma   90.00
#
_symmetry.space_group_name_H-M   'P 1'
#
loop_
_entity.id
_entity.type
_entity.pdbx_description
1 polymer ?
#
loop_
_entity_poly.entity_id
_entity_poly.type
_entity_poly.pdbx_seq_one_letter_code
_entity_poly.pdbx_strand_id
1 'polypeptide(L)' 'MSSLNKRNPGFHPSDLQLCQRVFDRVCSERKLDPKSSEPDVQRLAATVFSLFENGYSNEAELLDSFRRPRQ' A
#
# COMPACT_ATOMS: atom_id res chain seq x y z
N MET A 1 11.87 17.22 27.51
CA MET A 1 12.28 15.81 27.37
C MET A 1 11.19 15.08 26.60
N SER A 2 11.60 14.58 25.43
CA SER A 2 10.98 13.74 24.40
C SER A 2 9.52 13.29 24.54
N SER A 3 8.73 13.70 23.54
CA SER A 3 7.34 13.37 23.22
C SER A 3 7.03 11.86 23.19
N LEU A 4 6.42 11.34 24.25
CA LEU A 4 5.92 9.97 24.35
C LEU A 4 4.38 9.96 24.29
N ASN A 5 3.82 10.29 23.13
CA ASN A 5 2.45 9.87 22.78
C ASN A 5 2.21 9.80 21.27
N LYS A 6 3.20 9.33 20.50
CA LYS A 6 2.88 8.76 19.18
C LYS A 6 2.17 7.43 19.46
N ARG A 7 0.91 7.51 19.87
CA ARG A 7 -0.06 6.44 19.67
C ARG A 7 0.11 6.08 18.21
N ASN A 8 0.76 4.95 17.93
CA ASN A 8 0.70 4.34 16.62
C ASN A 8 -0.81 4.22 16.33
N PRO A 9 -1.40 5.06 15.46
CA PRO A 9 -2.78 4.84 15.11
C PRO A 9 -2.69 3.63 14.19
N GLY A 10 -2.84 2.44 14.77
CA GLY A 10 -2.95 1.22 14.00
C GLY A 10 -3.93 1.47 12.87
N PHE A 11 -3.56 1.04 11.65
CA PHE A 11 -4.30 1.30 10.41
C PHE A 11 -5.80 1.44 10.69
N HIS A 12 -6.35 2.64 10.47
CA HIS A 12 -7.80 2.80 10.58
C HIS A 12 -8.45 1.90 9.51
N PRO A 13 -9.70 1.45 9.71
CA PRO A 13 -10.43 0.70 8.70
C PRO A 13 -10.52 1.44 7.35
N SER A 14 -10.45 2.78 7.37
CA SER A 14 -10.35 3.61 6.16
C SER A 14 -9.02 3.44 5.44
N ASP A 15 -7.92 3.31 6.19
CA ASP A 15 -6.56 3.13 5.66
C ASP A 15 -6.39 1.75 5.03
N LEU A 16 -6.89 0.71 5.70
CA LEU A 16 -6.94 -0.65 5.16
C LEU A 16 -7.75 -0.71 3.85
N GLN A 17 -8.90 -0.04 3.81
CA GLN A 17 -9.70 0.05 2.58
C GLN A 17 -8.98 0.79 1.45
N LEU A 18 -8.16 1.79 1.77
CA LEU A 18 -7.35 2.50 0.78
C LEU A 18 -6.22 1.60 0.26
N CYS A 19 -5.48 0.95 1.17
CA CYS A 19 -4.43 -0.01 0.80
C CYS A 19 -4.98 -1.14 -0.08
N GLN A 20 -6.15 -1.68 0.29
CA GLN A 20 -6.79 -2.76 -0.44
C GLN A 20 -7.29 -2.30 -1.83
N ARG A 21 -7.81 -1.08 -1.96
CA ARG A 21 -8.20 -0.50 -3.27
C ARG A 21 -7.00 -0.28 -4.18
N VAL A 22 -5.91 0.28 -3.67
CA VAL A 22 -4.66 0.44 -4.42
C VAL A 22 -4.16 -0.92 -4.88
N PHE A 23 -4.11 -1.89 -3.98
CA PHE A 23 -3.66 -3.24 -4.27
C PHE A 23 -4.51 -3.89 -5.37
N ASP A 24 -5.84 -3.89 -5.23
CA ASP A 24 -6.76 -4.47 -6.22
C ASP A 24 -6.63 -3.78 -7.58
N ARG A 25 -6.48 -2.45 -7.60
CA ARG A 25 -6.25 -1.68 -8.81
C ARG A 25 -4.95 -2.09 -9.49
N VAL A 26 -3.83 -2.17 -8.77
CA VAL A 26 -2.54 -2.54 -9.37
C VAL A 26 -2.53 -4.01 -9.79
N CYS A 27 -3.18 -4.90 -9.05
CA CYS A 27 -3.44 -6.27 -9.47
C CYS A 27 -4.18 -6.30 -10.80
N SER A 28 -5.28 -5.55 -10.92
CA SER A 28 -6.06 -5.46 -12.17
C SER A 28 -5.23 -4.86 -13.32
N GLU A 29 -4.40 -3.85 -13.08
CA GLU A 29 -3.55 -3.24 -14.12
C GLU A 29 -2.47 -4.21 -14.60
N ARG A 30 -1.86 -4.98 -13.68
CA ARG A 30 -0.81 -5.96 -14.00
C ARG A 30 -1.36 -7.33 -14.39
N LYS A 31 -2.69 -7.49 -14.47
CA LYS A 31 -3.39 -8.78 -14.63
C LYS A 31 -2.93 -9.85 -13.65
N LEU A 32 -2.60 -9.42 -12.43
CA LEU A 32 -2.27 -10.31 -11.32
C LEU A 32 -3.57 -10.67 -10.59
N ASP A 33 -3.70 -11.93 -10.22
CA ASP A 33 -4.83 -12.36 -9.41
C ASP A 33 -4.55 -12.04 -7.92
N PRO A 34 -5.37 -11.20 -7.27
CA PRO A 34 -5.14 -10.77 -5.89
C PRO A 34 -5.30 -11.89 -4.86
N LYS A 35 -5.87 -13.03 -5.24
CA LYS A 35 -5.98 -14.24 -4.39
C LYS A 35 -4.86 -15.24 -4.67
N SER A 36 -4.05 -15.00 -5.70
CA SER A 36 -2.95 -15.88 -6.05
C SER A 36 -1.80 -15.68 -5.08
N SER A 37 -1.11 -16.77 -4.76
CA SER A 37 0.09 -16.75 -3.92
C SER A 37 1.34 -16.40 -4.72
N GLU A 38 1.18 -15.63 -5.81
CA GLU A 38 2.29 -15.21 -6.64
C GLU A 38 3.20 -14.27 -5.84
N PRO A 39 4.53 -14.43 -5.95
CA PRO A 39 5.49 -13.60 -5.23
C PRO A 39 5.40 -12.12 -5.61
N ASP A 40 4.90 -11.82 -6.81
CA ASP A 40 4.61 -10.46 -7.26
C ASP A 40 3.44 -9.83 -6.52
N VAL A 41 2.39 -10.60 -6.22
CA VAL A 41 1.22 -10.16 -5.44
C VAL A 41 1.63 -9.89 -3.99
N GLN A 42 2.42 -10.78 -3.38
CA GLN A 42 2.91 -10.56 -2.03
C GLN A 42 3.83 -9.33 -1.92
N ARG A 43 4.74 -9.14 -2.90
CA ARG A 43 5.57 -7.92 -2.96
C ARG A 43 4.74 -6.66 -3.15
N LEU A 44 3.69 -6.72 -3.96
CA LEU A 44 2.76 -5.61 -4.15
C LEU A 44 2.13 -5.19 -2.83
N ALA A 45 1.53 -6.14 -2.09
CA ALA A 45 0.92 -5.88 -0.79
C ALA A 45 1.94 -5.27 0.18
N ALA A 46 3.13 -5.87 0.31
CA ALA A 46 4.19 -5.36 1.17
C ALA A 46 4.59 -3.91 0.81
N THR A 47 4.69 -3.61 -0.48
CA THR A 47 5.03 -2.26 -0.97
C THR A 47 3.93 -1.25 -0.62
N VAL A 48 2.65 -1.63 -0.75
CA VAL A 48 1.52 -0.76 -0.37
C VAL A 48 1.62 -0.41 1.11
N PHE A 49 1.84 -1.40 1.97
CA PHE A 49 1.99 -1.18 3.41
C PHE A 49 3.21 -0.31 3.74
N SER A 50 4.37 -0.59 3.15
CA SER A 50 5.59 0.20 3.36
C SER A 50 5.41 1.67 2.94
N LEU A 51 4.73 1.92 1.82
CA LEU A 51 4.40 3.29 1.40
C LEU A 51 3.43 3.94 2.39
N PHE A 52 2.41 3.22 2.83
CA PHE A 52 1.45 3.76 3.80
C PHE A 52 2.13 4.12 5.13
N GLU A 53 3.01 3.26 5.64
CA GLU A 53 3.84 3.52 6.82
C GLU A 53 4.80 4.71 6.63
N ASN A 54 5.25 4.95 5.40
CA ASN A 54 6.06 6.11 5.05
C ASN A 54 5.24 7.42 4.95
N GLY A 55 3.93 7.37 5.19
CA GLY A 55 3.04 8.53 5.21
C GLY A 55 2.25 8.76 3.91
N TYR A 56 2.33 7.85 2.94
CA TYR A 56 1.52 7.93 1.74
C TYR A 56 0.08 7.50 2.04
N SER A 57 -0.81 8.50 2.18
CA SER A 57 -2.23 8.30 2.48
C SER A 57 -3.15 8.51 1.27
N ASN A 58 -2.58 8.84 0.10
CA ASN A 58 -3.34 9.09 -1.14
C ASN A 58 -3.26 7.91 -2.10
N GLU A 59 -4.42 7.44 -2.56
CA GLU A 59 -4.54 6.35 -3.54
C GLU A 59 -3.76 6.66 -4.83
N ALA A 60 -3.87 7.90 -5.35
CA ALA A 60 -3.16 8.32 -6.56
C ALA A 60 -1.64 8.30 -6.40
N GLU A 61 -1.10 8.75 -5.26
CA GLU A 61 0.35 8.77 -4.98
C GLU A 61 0.90 7.34 -4.84
N LEU A 62 0.15 6.47 -4.17
CA LEU A 62 0.50 5.06 -4.06
C LEU A 62 0.51 4.41 -5.45
N LEU A 63 -0.53 4.63 -6.27
CA LEU A 63 -0.61 4.12 -7.64
C LEU A 63 0.50 4.67 -8.54
N ASP A 64 0.83 5.95 -8.45
CA ASP A 64 1.95 6.55 -9.20
C ASP A 64 3.27 5.87 -8.83
N SER A 65 3.48 5.57 -7.55
CA SER A 65 4.66 4.84 -7.07
C SER A 65 4.78 3.43 -7.66
N PHE A 66 3.67 2.74 -7.95
CA PHE A 66 3.66 1.45 -8.64
C PHE A 66 3.79 1.54 -10.15
N ARG A 67 3.37 2.67 -10.73
CA ARG A 67 3.41 2.95 -12.17
C ARG A 67 4.75 3.49 -12.61
N ARG A 68 5.48 4.19 -11.74
CA ARG A 68 6.87 4.59 -12.01
C ARG A 68 7.74 3.35 -12.00
N PRO A 69 8.30 2.92 -13.15
CA PRO A 69 9.41 2.00 -13.12
C PRO A 69 10.53 2.75 -12.39
N ARG A 70 10.97 2.23 -11.24
CA ARG A 70 12.15 2.75 -10.57
C ARG A 70 13.34 2.48 -11.50
N GLN A 71 13.68 3.48 -12.32
CA GLN A 71 14.79 3.46 -13.26
C GLN A 71 16.12 3.53 -12.52
#